data_AF-A0A0K2T3Q0-F1
#
_entry.id   AF-A0A0K2T3Q0-F1
#
_cell.length_a   1.000
_cell.length_b   1.000
_cell.length_c   1.000
_cell.angle_alpha   90.00
_cell.angle_beta   90.00
_cell.angle_gamma   90.00
#
_symmetry.space_group_name_H-M   'P 1'
#
loop_
_entity.id
_entity.type
_entity.pdbx_description
1 polymer ?
#
loop_
_entity_poly.entity_id
_entity_poly.type
_entity_poly.pdbx_seq_one_letter_code
_entity_poly.pdbx_strand_id
1 'polypeptide(L)'
;MKQFYLMKNVSRNVNVVVRGLTSFCCRAEDDEFSQAELRRSEEEAKKLRLQGHNPADLGADNNNESDFMAEAKDWAGNLISGQTGTGRILVCLVFILSIASLIIYFIDASSEGVEKCIPWNANLTQQIDLAFNIFFMVYFFIRFIAASDKFFFMLELYSFVDYFTIPPSFVSIYLDRTWIGLRFLRALRLMTVPDILQYLNILKTSTSIRLSQLVSIFISVWLTAAGVIHLLENSGNFPRFNSVHEISYGESVYFLMVTMSTVGYGDIVCSTNIGR
;
A
#
# COMPACT_ATOMS: atom_id res chain seq x y z
N MET A 1 -9.22 18.34 -11.10
CA MET A 1 -10.68 18.61 -11.13
C MET A 1 -11.48 18.05 -12.33
N LYS A 2 -10.87 17.60 -13.46
CA LYS A 2 -11.62 16.93 -14.57
C LYS A 2 -11.31 15.43 -14.79
N GLN A 3 -10.20 14.89 -14.25
CA GLN A 3 -9.90 13.45 -14.31
C GLN A 3 -10.70 12.62 -13.29
N PHE A 4 -11.08 13.21 -12.16
CA PHE A 4 -11.99 12.61 -11.17
C PHE A 4 -13.43 12.41 -11.69
N TYR A 5 -13.82 13.04 -12.81
CA TYR A 5 -15.17 12.93 -13.37
C TYR A 5 -15.30 11.80 -14.40
N LEU A 6 -14.21 11.41 -15.09
CA LEU A 6 -14.28 10.39 -16.14
C LEU A 6 -14.17 8.94 -15.60
N MET A 7 -13.41 8.69 -14.53
CA MET A 7 -13.46 7.40 -13.82
C MET A 7 -14.80 7.16 -13.10
N LYS A 8 -15.53 8.23 -12.75
CA LYS A 8 -16.84 8.15 -12.09
C LYS A 8 -17.95 7.68 -13.04
N ASN A 9 -17.82 7.89 -14.35
CA ASN A 9 -18.87 7.54 -15.33
C ASN A 9 -18.78 6.09 -15.82
N VAL A 10 -17.58 5.51 -15.95
CA VAL A 10 -17.45 4.07 -16.31
C VAL A 10 -17.81 3.18 -15.12
N SER A 11 -17.46 3.60 -13.89
CA SER A 11 -17.87 2.90 -12.66
C SER A 11 -19.39 2.97 -12.38
N ARG A 12 -20.10 3.98 -12.91
CA ARG A 12 -21.55 4.17 -12.66
C ARG A 12 -22.43 3.13 -13.37
N ASN A 13 -22.08 2.73 -14.59
CA ASN A 13 -22.90 1.78 -15.37
C ASN A 13 -22.75 0.33 -14.89
N VAL A 14 -21.58 -0.05 -14.35
CA VAL A 14 -21.38 -1.38 -13.71
C VAL A 14 -22.00 -1.42 -12.31
N ASN A 15 -22.00 -0.30 -11.57
CA ASN A 15 -22.62 -0.21 -10.24
C ASN A 15 -24.15 -0.35 -10.26
N VAL A 16 -24.85 0.05 -11.33
CA VAL A 16 -26.33 0.01 -11.36
C VAL A 16 -26.85 -1.42 -11.55
N VAL A 17 -26.16 -2.23 -12.37
CA VAL A 17 -26.54 -3.63 -12.61
C VAL A 17 -26.17 -4.52 -11.40
N VAL A 18 -25.02 -4.26 -10.77
CA VAL A 18 -24.59 -5.02 -9.58
C VAL A 18 -25.37 -4.63 -8.32
N ARG A 19 -25.77 -3.35 -8.15
CA ARG A 19 -26.63 -2.91 -7.02
C ARG A 19 -28.06 -3.45 -7.10
N GLY A 20 -28.59 -3.67 -8.30
CA GLY A 20 -29.94 -4.23 -8.48
C GLY A 20 -30.04 -5.69 -8.02
N LEU A 21 -29.02 -6.50 -8.28
CA LEU A 21 -29.00 -7.93 -7.91
C LEU A 21 -28.57 -8.17 -6.45
N THR A 22 -27.68 -7.33 -5.89
CA THR A 22 -27.29 -7.44 -4.48
C THR A 22 -28.34 -6.87 -3.51
N SER A 23 -29.10 -5.83 -3.89
CA SER A 23 -30.19 -5.29 -3.07
C SER A 23 -31.36 -6.25 -2.85
N PHE A 24 -31.59 -7.20 -3.76
CA PHE A 24 -32.74 -8.10 -3.69
C PHE A 24 -32.43 -9.41 -2.94
N CYS A 25 -31.16 -9.84 -2.95
CA CYS A 25 -30.70 -11.02 -2.20
C CYS A 25 -30.45 -10.72 -0.70
N CYS A 26 -29.88 -9.57 -0.34
CA CYS A 26 -29.56 -9.27 1.07
C CYS A 26 -30.77 -8.87 1.92
N ARG A 27 -31.81 -8.26 1.31
CA ARG A 27 -32.93 -7.71 2.08
C ARG A 27 -33.89 -8.76 2.66
N ALA A 28 -33.89 -9.98 2.10
CA ALA A 28 -34.77 -11.05 2.57
C ALA A 28 -34.21 -11.81 3.78
N GLU A 29 -32.88 -11.92 3.90
CA GLU A 29 -32.22 -12.58 5.05
C GLU A 29 -32.07 -11.64 6.27
N ASP A 30 -31.90 -10.33 6.04
CA ASP A 30 -31.71 -9.35 7.12
C ASP A 30 -32.98 -9.17 7.99
N ASP A 31 -34.19 -9.25 7.41
CA ASP A 31 -35.44 -9.03 8.17
C ASP A 31 -35.79 -10.21 9.11
N GLU A 32 -35.45 -11.45 8.73
CA GLU A 32 -35.67 -12.65 9.55
C GLU A 32 -34.61 -12.79 10.66
N PHE A 33 -33.34 -12.47 10.35
CA PHE A 33 -32.24 -12.48 11.32
C PHE A 33 -32.39 -11.35 12.36
N SER A 34 -32.76 -10.14 11.92
CA SER A 34 -32.99 -8.98 12.79
C SER A 34 -34.14 -9.22 13.77
N GLN A 35 -35.26 -9.80 13.33
CA GLN A 35 -36.37 -10.13 14.24
C GLN A 35 -36.02 -11.26 15.22
N ALA A 36 -35.22 -12.25 14.82
CA ALA A 36 -34.77 -13.33 15.69
C ALA A 36 -33.79 -12.82 16.77
N GLU A 37 -32.91 -11.87 16.43
CA GLU A 37 -31.90 -11.30 17.34
C GLU A 37 -32.50 -10.26 18.30
N LEU A 38 -33.50 -9.51 17.86
CA LEU A 38 -34.34 -8.67 18.74
C LEU A 38 -35.08 -9.51 19.78
N ARG A 39 -35.64 -10.68 19.41
CA ARG A 39 -36.31 -11.56 20.37
C ARG A 39 -35.32 -12.20 21.36
N ARG A 40 -34.12 -12.58 20.89
CA ARG A 40 -33.08 -13.17 21.72
C ARG A 40 -32.50 -12.16 22.72
N SER A 41 -32.29 -10.91 22.29
CA SER A 41 -31.86 -9.81 23.16
C SER A 41 -32.94 -9.37 24.15
N GLU A 42 -34.23 -9.40 23.79
CA GLU A 42 -35.32 -9.17 24.75
C GLU A 42 -35.43 -10.27 25.81
N GLU A 43 -35.18 -11.54 25.43
CA GLU A 43 -35.16 -12.67 26.39
C GLU A 43 -33.94 -12.63 27.31
N GLU A 44 -32.76 -12.28 26.80
CA GLU A 44 -31.56 -12.07 27.62
C GLU A 44 -31.71 -10.84 28.53
N ALA A 45 -32.28 -9.74 28.04
CA ALA A 45 -32.58 -8.56 28.84
C ALA A 45 -33.61 -8.86 29.95
N LYS A 46 -34.59 -9.73 29.69
CA LYS A 46 -35.52 -10.23 30.74
C LYS A 46 -34.81 -11.11 31.76
N LYS A 47 -33.89 -12.00 31.33
CA LYS A 47 -33.08 -12.84 32.24
C LYS A 47 -32.14 -12.00 33.13
N LEU A 48 -31.52 -10.97 32.56
CA LEU A 48 -30.64 -10.04 33.28
C LEU A 48 -31.41 -9.16 34.28
N ARG A 49 -32.63 -8.73 33.93
CA ARG A 49 -33.52 -8.02 34.87
C ARG A 49 -33.96 -8.88 36.07
N LEU A 50 -34.06 -10.20 35.89
CA LEU A 50 -34.33 -11.15 36.98
C LEU A 50 -33.11 -11.43 37.87
N GLN A 51 -31.89 -11.15 37.39
CA GLN A 51 -30.64 -11.32 38.15
C GLN A 51 -30.13 -10.06 38.86
N GLY A 52 -30.84 -8.92 38.76
CA GLY A 52 -30.49 -7.71 39.50
C GLY A 52 -29.17 -7.05 39.06
N HIS A 53 -28.72 -7.28 37.82
CA HIS A 53 -27.56 -6.58 37.24
C HIS A 53 -28.05 -5.35 36.45
N ASN A 54 -27.55 -4.16 36.80
CA ASN A 54 -27.96 -2.91 36.17
C ASN A 54 -27.38 -2.81 34.73
N PRO A 55 -28.20 -2.55 33.69
CA PRO A 55 -27.73 -2.44 32.30
C PRO A 55 -26.90 -1.18 32.00
N ALA A 56 -26.63 -0.33 32.99
CA ALA A 56 -25.87 0.91 32.82
C ALA A 56 -24.35 0.67 32.71
N ASP A 57 -23.80 -0.37 33.35
CA ASP A 57 -22.35 -0.65 33.31
C ASP A 57 -21.88 -1.21 31.96
N LEU A 58 -22.72 -1.97 31.25
CA LEU A 58 -22.42 -2.52 29.92
C LEU A 58 -22.56 -1.47 28.79
N GLY A 59 -23.30 -0.38 29.03
CA GLY A 59 -23.46 0.72 28.07
C GLY A 59 -22.35 1.77 28.17
N ALA A 60 -21.74 1.94 29.34
CA ALA A 60 -20.70 2.94 29.56
C ALA A 60 -19.38 2.59 28.84
N ASP A 61 -18.99 1.31 28.81
CA ASP A 61 -17.75 0.85 28.17
C ASP A 61 -17.80 0.97 26.64
N ASN A 62 -18.92 0.54 26.03
CA ASN A 62 -19.15 0.66 24.59
C ASN A 62 -19.19 2.12 24.11
N ASN A 63 -19.75 3.04 24.91
CA ASN A 63 -19.79 4.46 24.55
C ASN A 63 -18.38 5.07 24.57
N ASN A 64 -17.57 4.75 25.60
CA ASN A 64 -16.20 5.26 25.71
C ASN A 64 -15.29 4.77 24.58
N GLU A 65 -15.39 3.49 24.17
CA GLU A 65 -14.63 2.96 23.04
C GLU A 65 -15.03 3.62 21.71
N SER A 66 -16.33 3.85 21.51
CA SER A 66 -16.84 4.51 20.30
C SER A 66 -16.42 5.97 20.21
N ASP A 67 -16.40 6.69 21.34
CA ASP A 67 -15.94 8.09 21.42
C ASP A 67 -14.43 8.19 21.18
N PHE A 68 -13.63 7.28 21.76
CA PHE A 68 -12.18 7.24 21.51
C PHE A 68 -11.86 6.95 20.04
N MET A 69 -12.57 6.00 19.41
CA MET A 69 -12.39 5.71 17.98
C MET A 69 -12.78 6.90 17.10
N ALA A 70 -13.83 7.63 17.45
CA ALA A 70 -14.25 8.83 16.73
C ALA A 70 -13.19 9.94 16.84
N GLU A 71 -12.67 10.21 18.05
CA GLU A 71 -11.62 11.20 18.26
C GLU A 71 -10.32 10.84 17.52
N ALA A 72 -9.91 9.57 17.60
CA ALA A 72 -8.71 9.08 16.90
C ALA A 72 -8.85 9.21 15.38
N LYS A 73 -10.05 8.94 14.83
CA LYS A 73 -10.35 9.08 13.41
C LYS A 73 -10.28 10.54 12.95
N ASP A 74 -10.84 11.45 13.71
CA ASP A 74 -10.80 12.89 13.41
C ASP A 74 -9.37 13.44 13.51
N TRP A 75 -8.62 13.02 14.53
CA TRP A 75 -7.21 13.37 14.67
C TRP A 75 -6.37 12.86 13.49
N ALA A 76 -6.52 11.59 13.12
CA ALA A 76 -5.81 10.99 11.99
C ALA A 76 -6.21 11.65 10.65
N GLY A 77 -7.51 11.94 10.46
CA GLY A 77 -8.02 12.67 9.31
C GLY A 77 -7.40 14.08 9.18
N ASN A 78 -7.23 14.78 10.29
CA ASN A 78 -6.57 16.10 10.32
C ASN A 78 -5.06 16.03 10.01
N LEU A 79 -4.40 14.94 10.38
CA LEU A 79 -3.01 14.67 10.02
C LEU A 79 -2.84 14.43 8.50
N ILE A 80 -3.70 13.58 7.92
CA ILE A 80 -3.61 13.19 6.51
C ILE A 80 -4.11 14.29 5.57
N SER A 81 -5.19 14.99 5.93
CA SER A 81 -5.70 16.12 5.15
C SER A 81 -4.72 17.28 5.09
N GLY A 82 -3.82 17.36 6.07
CA GLY A 82 -2.73 18.31 6.04
C GLY A 82 -3.16 19.78 6.14
N GLN A 83 -4.36 20.02 6.67
CA GLN A 83 -4.81 21.38 6.96
C GLN A 83 -4.01 21.99 8.13
N THR A 84 -3.50 21.13 9.01
CA THR A 84 -2.66 21.49 10.15
C THR A 84 -1.18 21.63 9.76
N GLY A 85 -0.43 22.46 10.48
CA GLY A 85 1.02 22.57 10.30
C GLY A 85 1.75 21.23 10.49
N THR A 86 1.29 20.42 11.45
CA THR A 86 1.82 19.07 11.72
C THR A 86 1.58 18.11 10.55
N GLY A 87 0.39 18.14 9.93
CA GLY A 87 0.10 17.32 8.75
C GLY A 87 0.96 17.69 7.54
N ARG A 88 1.27 18.98 7.35
CA ARG A 88 2.22 19.42 6.30
C ARG A 88 3.60 18.80 6.47
N ILE A 89 4.11 18.84 7.70
CA ILE A 89 5.41 18.26 8.04
C ILE A 89 5.39 16.76 7.80
N LEU A 90 4.35 16.06 8.24
CA LEU A 90 4.20 14.62 8.03
C LEU A 90 4.22 14.24 6.54
N VAL A 91 3.44 14.94 5.71
CA VAL A 91 3.38 14.68 4.26
C VAL A 91 4.73 14.94 3.58
N CYS A 92 5.40 16.05 3.92
CA CYS A 92 6.76 16.32 3.43
C CYS A 92 7.77 15.24 3.85
N LEU A 93 7.68 14.82 5.10
CA LEU A 93 8.58 13.84 5.69
C LEU A 93 8.37 12.46 5.02
N VAL A 94 7.12 12.02 4.84
CA VAL A 94 6.77 10.79 4.10
C VAL A 94 7.33 10.85 2.67
N PHE A 95 7.21 12.00 1.99
CA PHE A 95 7.76 12.18 0.66
C PHE A 95 9.29 12.01 0.63
N ILE A 96 10.02 12.73 1.49
CA ILE A 96 11.49 12.65 1.53
C ILE A 96 11.95 11.22 1.88
N LEU A 97 11.33 10.58 2.87
CA LEU A 97 11.66 9.21 3.24
C LEU A 97 11.32 8.21 2.14
N SER A 98 10.26 8.43 1.36
CA SER A 98 9.92 7.54 0.25
C SER A 98 11.02 7.54 -0.82
N ILE A 99 11.53 8.72 -1.17
CA ILE A 99 12.64 8.87 -2.11
C ILE A 99 13.93 8.26 -1.53
N ALA A 100 14.25 8.55 -0.26
CA ALA A 100 15.41 7.96 0.40
C ALA A 100 15.35 6.42 0.44
N SER A 101 14.17 5.84 0.73
CA SER A 101 13.96 4.39 0.74
C SER A 101 14.10 3.74 -0.63
N LEU A 102 13.80 4.48 -1.71
CA LEU A 102 13.99 4.04 -3.08
C LEU A 102 15.46 4.10 -3.50
N ILE A 103 16.19 5.14 -3.07
CA ILE A 103 17.64 5.25 -3.30
C ILE A 103 18.38 4.10 -2.60
N ILE A 104 18.01 3.79 -1.36
CA ILE A 104 18.56 2.63 -0.65
C ILE A 104 18.31 1.34 -1.44
N TYR A 105 17.11 1.16 -1.99
CA TYR A 105 16.82 0.03 -2.86
C TYR A 105 17.74 -0.01 -4.10
N PHE A 106 18.00 1.11 -4.76
CA PHE A 106 18.93 1.12 -5.90
C PHE A 106 20.37 0.79 -5.50
N ILE A 107 20.83 1.25 -4.33
CA ILE A 107 22.15 0.91 -3.80
C ILE A 107 22.22 -0.60 -3.54
N ASP A 108 21.23 -1.15 -2.82
CA ASP A 108 21.17 -2.58 -2.53
C ASP A 108 21.05 -3.42 -3.82
N ALA A 109 20.21 -3.02 -4.77
CA ALA A 109 20.00 -3.73 -6.04
C ALA A 109 21.16 -3.59 -7.03
N SER A 110 22.01 -2.57 -6.88
CA SER A 110 23.24 -2.44 -7.68
C SER A 110 24.34 -3.40 -7.23
N SER A 111 24.23 -3.92 -6.03
CA SER A 111 25.22 -4.81 -5.45
C SER A 111 24.94 -6.27 -5.84
N GLU A 112 25.97 -7.04 -6.17
CA GLU A 112 25.82 -8.41 -6.70
C GLU A 112 25.07 -9.33 -5.72
N GLY A 113 24.13 -10.11 -6.25
CA GLY A 113 23.35 -11.12 -5.54
C GLY A 113 22.01 -10.65 -4.94
N VAL A 114 21.00 -11.53 -5.00
CA VAL A 114 19.63 -11.29 -4.48
C VAL A 114 19.52 -11.53 -2.96
N GLU A 115 20.40 -12.38 -2.42
CA GLU A 115 20.45 -12.76 -1.01
C GLU A 115 21.86 -12.55 -0.46
N LYS A 116 21.98 -11.82 0.66
CA LYS A 116 23.26 -11.68 1.37
C LYS A 116 23.11 -12.18 2.81
N CYS A 117 24.03 -13.07 3.18
CA CYS A 117 24.17 -13.55 4.55
C CYS A 117 25.17 -12.65 5.29
N ILE A 118 24.73 -11.46 5.67
CA ILE A 118 25.54 -10.54 6.46
C ILE A 118 24.76 -10.20 7.73
N PRO A 119 25.35 -10.35 8.93
CA PRO A 119 24.66 -10.08 10.19
C PRO A 119 24.19 -8.63 10.27
N TRP A 120 23.01 -8.42 10.86
CA TRP A 120 22.35 -7.11 10.95
C TRP A 120 23.22 -6.01 11.57
N ASN A 121 24.06 -6.36 12.56
CA ASN A 121 24.92 -5.40 13.24
C ASN A 121 26.00 -4.79 12.31
N ALA A 122 26.41 -5.52 11.27
CA ALA A 122 27.43 -5.05 10.33
C ALA A 122 26.85 -4.23 9.16
N ASN A 123 25.53 -4.24 8.96
CA ASN A 123 24.88 -3.62 7.81
C ASN A 123 24.18 -2.30 8.17
N LEU A 124 24.88 -1.18 7.99
CA LEU A 124 24.28 0.15 8.18
C LEU A 124 23.06 0.36 7.26
N THR A 125 23.13 -0.08 6.00
CA THR A 125 22.02 0.08 5.04
C THR A 125 20.75 -0.62 5.51
N GLN A 126 20.87 -1.81 6.11
CA GLN A 126 19.72 -2.56 6.65
C GLN A 126 19.13 -1.89 7.89
N GLN A 127 19.97 -1.29 8.75
CA GLN A 127 19.50 -0.55 9.92
C GLN A 127 18.71 0.70 9.53
N ILE A 128 19.21 1.45 8.53
CA ILE A 128 18.51 2.62 7.99
C ILE A 128 17.20 2.19 7.31
N ASP A 129 17.22 1.10 6.53
CA ASP A 129 16.03 0.55 5.89
C ASP A 129 14.95 0.19 6.92
N LEU A 130 15.33 -0.47 8.02
CA LEU A 130 14.42 -0.78 9.10
C LEU A 130 13.79 0.47 9.71
N ALA A 131 14.59 1.50 9.99
CA ALA A 131 14.09 2.75 10.55
C ALA A 131 13.03 3.39 9.65
N PHE A 132 13.24 3.37 8.33
CA PHE A 132 12.25 3.86 7.37
C PHE A 132 10.99 2.99 7.34
N ASN A 133 11.11 1.66 7.38
CA ASN A 133 9.94 0.78 7.41
C ASN A 133 9.11 0.91 8.70
N ILE A 134 9.74 1.13 9.86
CA ILE A 134 9.03 1.45 11.11
C ILE A 134 8.23 2.75 10.95
N PHE A 135 8.83 3.79 10.35
CA PHE A 135 8.12 5.02 10.08
C PHE A 135 6.92 4.80 9.13
N PHE A 136 7.11 4.04 8.04
CA PHE A 136 6.01 3.72 7.11
C PHE A 136 4.92 2.88 7.74
N MET A 137 5.26 2.00 8.70
CA MET A 137 4.28 1.24 9.47
C MET A 137 3.39 2.15 10.32
N VAL A 138 3.97 3.13 11.01
CA VAL A 138 3.19 4.13 11.76
C VAL A 138 2.31 4.93 10.79
N TYR A 139 2.84 5.37 9.66
CA TYR A 139 2.08 6.07 8.63
C TYR A 139 0.93 5.24 8.07
N PHE A 140 1.14 3.94 7.85
CA PHE A 140 0.10 2.99 7.44
C PHE A 140 -1.03 2.92 8.46
N PHE A 141 -0.73 2.82 9.76
CA PHE A 141 -1.76 2.79 10.80
C PHE A 141 -2.54 4.11 10.91
N ILE A 142 -1.88 5.26 10.76
CA ILE A 142 -2.57 6.56 10.71
C ILE A 142 -3.57 6.59 9.56
N ARG A 143 -3.16 6.14 8.36
CA ARG A 143 -4.06 6.06 7.20
C ARG A 143 -5.20 5.06 7.42
N PHE A 144 -4.93 3.93 8.06
CA PHE A 144 -5.93 2.91 8.38
C PHE A 144 -7.01 3.43 9.34
N ILE A 145 -6.63 4.20 10.37
CA ILE A 145 -7.57 4.81 11.32
C ILE A 145 -8.40 5.92 10.63
N ALA A 146 -7.78 6.70 9.75
CA ALA A 146 -8.47 7.77 9.02
C ALA A 146 -9.48 7.27 7.97
N ALA A 147 -9.34 6.03 7.47
CA ALA A 147 -10.19 5.50 6.41
C ALA A 147 -11.64 5.29 6.86
N SER A 148 -12.60 5.67 6.01
CA SER A 148 -14.04 5.40 6.25
C SER A 148 -14.37 3.91 6.13
N ASP A 149 -13.84 3.27 5.08
CA ASP A 149 -14.11 1.89 4.73
C ASP A 149 -12.83 1.06 4.83
N LYS A 150 -12.69 0.34 5.96
CA LYS A 150 -11.47 -0.44 6.28
C LYS A 150 -11.14 -1.48 5.21
N PHE A 151 -12.15 -2.16 4.65
CA PHE A 151 -11.94 -3.17 3.60
C PHE A 151 -11.45 -2.58 2.28
N PHE A 152 -12.04 -1.47 1.83
CA PHE A 152 -11.61 -0.82 0.59
C PHE A 152 -10.20 -0.25 0.73
N PHE A 153 -9.87 0.27 1.92
CA PHE A 153 -8.52 0.72 2.24
C PHE A 153 -7.49 -0.42 2.20
N MET A 154 -7.82 -1.62 2.70
CA MET A 154 -6.92 -2.78 2.58
C MET A 154 -6.66 -3.19 1.11
N LEU A 155 -7.60 -2.92 0.21
CA LEU A 155 -7.48 -3.21 -1.23
C LEU A 155 -6.88 -2.05 -2.03
N GLU A 156 -6.44 -0.97 -1.37
CA GLU A 156 -5.78 0.15 -2.03
C GLU A 156 -4.34 -0.23 -2.45
N LEU A 157 -3.91 0.19 -3.64
CA LEU A 157 -2.58 -0.13 -4.18
C LEU A 157 -1.44 0.28 -3.23
N TYR A 158 -1.58 1.40 -2.53
CA TYR A 158 -0.59 1.87 -1.56
C TYR A 158 -0.53 0.99 -0.30
N SER A 159 -1.66 0.41 0.11
CA SER A 159 -1.71 -0.57 1.20
C SER A 159 -1.03 -1.87 0.78
N PHE A 160 -1.23 -2.32 -0.47
CA PHE A 160 -0.49 -3.47 -1.02
C PHE A 160 1.02 -3.26 -1.02
N VAL A 161 1.50 -2.08 -1.45
CA VAL A 161 2.94 -1.77 -1.40
C VAL A 161 3.48 -1.89 0.03
N ASP A 162 2.74 -1.40 1.02
CA ASP A 162 3.14 -1.49 2.43
C ASP A 162 3.14 -2.94 2.94
N TYR A 163 2.16 -3.77 2.54
CA TYR A 163 2.11 -5.19 2.90
C TYR A 163 3.27 -6.02 2.33
N PHE A 164 3.76 -5.68 1.15
CA PHE A 164 4.88 -6.41 0.53
C PHE A 164 6.25 -5.86 0.93
N THR A 165 6.32 -4.66 1.51
CA THR A 165 7.60 -4.03 1.86
C THR A 165 7.89 -4.06 3.35
N ILE A 166 6.89 -3.89 4.21
CA ILE A 166 7.09 -3.74 5.66
C ILE A 166 7.34 -5.10 6.35
N PRO A 167 6.47 -6.13 6.23
CA PRO A 167 6.68 -7.41 6.90
C PRO A 167 8.00 -8.11 6.52
N PRO A 168 8.39 -8.19 5.23
CA PRO A 168 9.67 -8.82 4.87
C PRO A 168 10.89 -8.13 5.48
N SER A 169 10.84 -6.81 5.70
CA SER A 169 11.93 -6.11 6.39
C SER A 169 12.08 -6.54 7.85
N PHE A 170 10.99 -6.77 8.58
CA PHE A 170 11.06 -7.31 9.94
C PHE A 170 11.53 -8.77 9.97
N VAL A 171 11.05 -9.60 9.02
CA VAL A 171 11.48 -11.00 8.89
C VAL A 171 12.98 -11.10 8.58
N SER A 172 13.53 -10.19 7.77
CA SER A 172 14.96 -10.17 7.43
C SER A 172 15.88 -10.01 8.64
N ILE A 173 15.40 -9.36 9.71
CA ILE A 173 16.15 -9.19 10.97
C ILE A 173 16.03 -10.44 11.81
N TYR A 174 14.83 -11.02 11.90
CA TYR A 174 14.61 -12.25 12.65
C TYR A 174 15.42 -13.43 12.10
N LEU A 175 15.67 -13.46 10.78
CA LEU A 175 16.42 -14.52 10.10
C LEU A 175 17.91 -14.19 9.88
N ASP A 176 18.39 -12.99 10.24
CA ASP A 176 19.75 -12.51 9.94
C ASP A 176 20.16 -12.68 8.45
N ARG A 177 19.20 -12.50 7.54
CA ARG A 177 19.40 -12.62 6.09
C ARG A 177 18.74 -11.47 5.36
N THR A 178 19.47 -10.82 4.45
CA THR A 178 18.92 -9.76 3.61
C THR A 178 18.42 -10.36 2.29
N TRP A 179 17.15 -10.09 1.99
CA TRP A 179 16.52 -10.48 0.72
C TRP A 179 16.03 -9.23 0.00
N ILE A 180 16.48 -9.05 -1.26
CA ILE A 180 16.03 -7.95 -2.12
C ILE A 180 14.52 -8.07 -2.43
N GLY A 181 14.03 -9.30 -2.62
CA GLY A 181 12.62 -9.67 -2.80
C GLY A 181 11.77 -8.65 -3.57
N LEU A 182 10.66 -8.24 -2.95
CA LEU A 182 9.67 -7.31 -3.51
C LEU A 182 9.95 -5.84 -3.18
N ARG A 183 11.17 -5.47 -2.78
CA ARG A 183 11.52 -4.09 -2.40
C ARG A 183 11.37 -3.10 -3.55
N PHE A 184 11.41 -3.56 -4.80
CA PHE A 184 11.18 -2.73 -5.98
C PHE A 184 9.79 -2.08 -6.02
N LEU A 185 8.79 -2.64 -5.32
CA LEU A 185 7.44 -2.07 -5.21
C LEU A 185 7.44 -0.68 -4.57
N ARG A 186 8.51 -0.29 -3.85
CA ARG A 186 8.68 1.07 -3.35
C ARG A 186 8.66 2.13 -4.45
N ALA A 187 9.04 1.78 -5.68
CA ALA A 187 8.94 2.69 -6.82
C ALA A 187 7.49 3.11 -7.11
N LEU A 188 6.49 2.30 -6.77
CA LEU A 188 5.07 2.66 -6.90
C LEU A 188 4.67 3.84 -6.01
N ARG A 189 5.41 4.11 -4.92
CA ARG A 189 5.18 5.30 -4.09
C ARG A 189 5.46 6.60 -4.84
N LEU A 190 6.19 6.56 -5.96
CA LEU A 190 6.35 7.74 -6.82
C LEU A 190 5.01 8.22 -7.42
N MET A 191 3.99 7.36 -7.50
CA MET A 191 2.65 7.75 -7.98
C MET A 191 1.96 8.78 -7.08
N THR A 192 2.28 8.85 -5.78
CA THR A 192 1.67 9.81 -4.85
C THR A 192 2.34 11.19 -4.90
N VAL A 193 3.49 11.31 -5.57
CA VAL A 193 4.29 12.54 -5.63
C VAL A 193 3.52 13.75 -6.20
N PRO A 194 2.76 13.64 -7.30
CA PRO A 194 1.99 14.76 -7.84
C PRO A 194 0.92 15.26 -6.87
N ASP A 195 0.32 14.37 -6.08
CA ASP A 195 -0.72 14.73 -5.11
C ASP A 195 -0.09 15.48 -3.93
N ILE A 196 1.10 15.06 -3.49
CA ILE A 196 1.88 15.76 -2.49
C ILE A 196 2.35 17.13 -3.00
N LEU A 197 2.83 17.24 -4.24
CA LEU A 197 3.27 18.50 -4.83
C LEU A 197 2.12 19.51 -5.04
N GLN A 198 0.91 19.01 -5.33
CA GLN A 198 -0.32 19.82 -5.34
C GLN A 198 -0.62 20.36 -3.94
N TYR A 199 -0.53 19.48 -2.95
CA TYR A 199 -0.75 19.83 -1.56
C TYR A 199 0.26 20.87 -1.02
N LEU A 200 1.53 20.80 -1.45
CA LEU A 200 2.56 21.80 -1.15
C LEU A 200 2.43 23.10 -1.96
N ASN A 201 1.38 23.26 -2.77
CA ASN A 201 1.13 24.43 -3.61
C ASN A 201 2.27 24.78 -4.59
N ILE A 202 3.07 23.78 -4.98
CA ILE A 202 4.15 23.90 -5.97
C ILE A 202 3.55 23.81 -7.38
N LEU A 203 2.63 22.87 -7.60
CA LEU A 203 1.91 22.69 -8.86
C LEU A 203 0.59 23.47 -8.85
N LYS A 204 0.62 24.70 -9.38
CA LYS A 204 -0.56 25.59 -9.39
C LYS A 204 -1.45 25.43 -10.62
N THR A 205 -0.87 25.02 -11.76
CA THR A 205 -1.58 24.97 -13.04
C THR A 205 -2.13 23.57 -13.31
N SER A 206 -3.36 23.48 -13.83
CA SER A 206 -3.98 22.19 -14.18
C SER A 206 -3.17 21.37 -15.21
N THR A 207 -2.40 22.02 -16.07
CA THR A 207 -1.53 21.35 -17.05
C THR A 207 -0.31 20.72 -16.39
N SER A 208 0.37 21.43 -15.49
CA SER A 208 1.55 20.90 -14.78
C SER A 208 1.18 19.77 -13.84
N ILE A 209 0.01 19.83 -13.20
CA ILE A 209 -0.54 18.73 -12.38
C ILE A 209 -0.69 17.46 -13.22
N ARG A 210 -1.38 17.54 -14.36
CA ARG A 210 -1.63 16.38 -15.23
C ARG A 210 -0.34 15.82 -15.82
N LEU A 211 0.58 16.70 -16.21
CA LEU A 211 1.88 16.29 -16.72
C LEU A 211 2.69 15.56 -15.64
N SER A 212 2.75 16.11 -14.43
CA SER A 212 3.44 15.49 -13.30
C SER A 212 2.82 14.12 -12.96
N GLN A 213 1.49 14.02 -12.96
CA GLN A 213 0.78 12.75 -12.79
C GLN A 213 1.18 11.72 -13.84
N LEU A 214 1.14 12.08 -15.12
CA LEU A 214 1.52 11.19 -16.20
C LEU A 214 2.98 10.74 -16.11
N VAL A 215 3.91 11.66 -15.86
CA VAL A 215 5.35 11.36 -15.71
C VAL A 215 5.60 10.46 -14.50
N SER A 216 4.97 10.74 -13.36
CA SER A 216 5.15 9.94 -12.14
C SER A 216 4.63 8.51 -12.30
N ILE A 217 3.48 8.32 -12.95
CA ILE A 217 2.91 7.00 -13.26
C ILE A 217 3.83 6.27 -14.23
N PHE A 218 4.31 6.94 -15.27
CA PHE A 218 5.22 6.34 -16.25
C PHE A 218 6.51 5.85 -15.59
N ILE A 219 7.19 6.71 -14.82
CA ILE A 219 8.45 6.37 -14.14
C ILE A 219 8.24 5.27 -13.10
N SER A 220 7.19 5.37 -12.29
CA SER A 220 6.91 4.36 -11.25
C SER A 220 6.64 2.97 -11.82
N VAL A 221 5.80 2.87 -12.85
CA VAL A 221 5.49 1.59 -13.53
C VAL A 221 6.74 1.04 -14.20
N TRP A 222 7.51 1.89 -14.88
CA TRP A 222 8.74 1.48 -15.56
C TRP A 222 9.80 0.94 -14.59
N LEU A 223 10.07 1.64 -13.49
CA LEU A 223 11.02 1.18 -12.45
C LEU A 223 10.53 -0.09 -11.74
N THR A 224 9.22 -0.20 -11.51
CA THR A 224 8.62 -1.40 -10.89
C THR A 224 8.78 -2.60 -11.83
N ALA A 225 8.45 -2.44 -13.11
CA ALA A 225 8.64 -3.48 -14.11
C ALA A 225 10.12 -3.90 -14.23
N ALA A 226 11.06 -2.94 -14.17
CA ALA A 226 12.48 -3.24 -14.19
C ALA A 226 12.88 -4.09 -12.98
N GLY A 227 12.33 -3.78 -11.80
CA GLY A 227 12.52 -4.57 -10.59
C GLY A 227 11.92 -5.96 -10.65
N VAL A 228 10.79 -6.14 -11.33
CA VAL A 228 10.19 -7.46 -11.60
C VAL A 228 11.13 -8.29 -12.47
N ILE A 229 11.57 -7.77 -13.62
CA ILE A 229 12.50 -8.48 -14.52
C ILE A 229 13.80 -8.81 -13.81
N HIS A 230 14.37 -7.84 -13.08
CA HIS A 230 15.56 -8.05 -12.26
C HIS A 230 15.38 -9.19 -11.27
N LEU A 231 14.26 -9.23 -10.53
CA LEU A 231 13.99 -10.30 -9.56
C LEU A 231 13.84 -11.65 -10.27
N LEU A 232 13.09 -11.70 -11.38
CA LEU A 232 12.80 -12.96 -12.09
C LEU A 232 14.05 -13.57 -12.73
N GLU A 233 14.86 -12.78 -13.43
CA GLU A 233 16.07 -13.29 -14.09
C GLU A 233 17.15 -13.69 -13.07
N ASN A 234 17.30 -12.95 -11.97
CA ASN A 234 18.24 -13.30 -10.91
C ASN A 234 17.75 -14.45 -10.01
N SER A 235 16.44 -14.69 -9.90
CA SER A 235 15.90 -15.83 -9.13
C SER A 235 15.94 -17.14 -9.93
N GLY A 236 15.99 -17.07 -11.26
CA GLY A 236 16.05 -18.24 -12.15
C GLY A 236 14.70 -18.93 -12.36
N ASN A 237 14.71 -20.02 -13.15
CA ASN A 237 13.50 -20.73 -13.54
C ASN A 237 12.96 -21.65 -12.44
N PHE A 238 11.72 -21.41 -11.99
CA PHE A 238 10.96 -22.39 -11.22
C PHE A 238 10.71 -23.66 -12.06
N PRO A 239 10.80 -24.91 -11.53
CA PRO A 239 10.98 -25.33 -10.12
C PRO A 239 12.41 -25.75 -9.71
N ARG A 240 13.40 -25.70 -10.60
CA ARG A 240 14.79 -26.13 -10.28
C ARG A 240 15.75 -24.98 -9.98
N PHE A 241 15.31 -23.72 -10.10
CA PHE A 241 16.14 -22.51 -9.99
C PHE A 241 17.44 -22.61 -10.81
N ASN A 242 17.34 -23.26 -11.96
CA ASN A 242 18.45 -23.42 -12.90
C ASN A 242 18.41 -22.27 -13.92
N SER A 243 19.59 -21.93 -14.46
CA SER A 243 19.78 -20.83 -15.42
C SER A 243 19.54 -19.45 -14.81
N VAL A 244 20.30 -19.11 -13.77
CA VAL A 244 20.37 -17.72 -13.27
C VAL A 244 21.09 -16.87 -14.31
N HIS A 245 20.45 -15.80 -14.74
CA HIS A 245 21.08 -14.78 -15.58
C HIS A 245 21.24 -13.53 -14.73
N GLU A 246 22.46 -13.33 -14.24
CA GLU A 246 22.79 -12.19 -13.39
C GLU A 246 22.77 -10.91 -14.23
N ILE A 247 21.62 -10.24 -14.22
CA ILE A 247 21.46 -8.91 -14.79
C ILE A 247 21.41 -7.90 -13.65
N SER A 248 22.15 -6.80 -13.80
CA SER A 248 22.05 -5.69 -12.87
C SER A 248 20.69 -4.99 -13.01
N TYR A 249 20.29 -4.28 -11.95
CA TYR A 249 19.07 -3.47 -12.01
C TYR A 249 19.12 -2.41 -13.13
N GLY A 250 20.30 -1.81 -13.38
CA GLY A 250 20.50 -0.83 -14.45
C GLY A 250 20.30 -1.43 -15.85
N GLU A 251 20.79 -2.65 -16.07
CA GLU A 251 20.56 -3.40 -17.31
C GLU A 251 19.08 -3.75 -17.50
N SER A 252 18.36 -4.08 -16.42
CA SER A 252 16.91 -4.34 -16.46
C SER A 252 16.13 -3.08 -16.87
N VAL A 253 16.54 -1.92 -16.36
CA VAL A 253 15.96 -0.62 -16.74
C VAL A 253 16.25 -0.30 -18.21
N TYR A 254 17.48 -0.53 -18.67
CA TYR A 254 17.88 -0.36 -20.07
C TYR A 254 17.08 -1.28 -21.01
N PHE A 255 16.98 -2.58 -20.68
CA PHE A 255 16.19 -3.56 -21.42
C PHE A 255 14.74 -3.10 -21.60
N LEU A 256 14.10 -2.61 -20.52
CA LEU A 256 12.73 -2.09 -20.61
C LEU A 256 12.62 -0.81 -21.44
N MET A 257 13.61 0.07 -21.38
CA MET A 257 13.61 1.27 -22.22
C MET A 257 13.62 0.91 -23.71
N VAL A 258 14.49 -0.02 -24.10
CA VAL A 258 14.68 -0.47 -25.49
C VAL A 258 13.46 -1.25 -26.01
N THR A 259 12.85 -2.08 -25.17
CA THR A 259 11.66 -2.86 -25.55
C THR A 259 10.40 -2.00 -25.61
N MET A 260 10.19 -1.11 -24.64
CA MET A 260 9.02 -0.21 -24.63
C MET A 260 9.05 0.81 -25.76
N SER A 261 10.25 1.25 -26.17
CA SER A 261 10.45 2.09 -27.36
C SER A 261 10.36 1.33 -28.68
N THR A 262 10.12 0.01 -28.64
CA THR A 262 10.03 -0.89 -29.81
C THR A 262 11.31 -0.98 -30.64
N VAL A 263 12.46 -0.64 -30.07
CA VAL A 263 13.77 -0.71 -30.75
C VAL A 263 14.28 -2.15 -30.79
N GLY A 264 14.32 -2.83 -29.64
CA GLY A 264 14.65 -4.25 -29.55
C GLY A 264 16.02 -4.65 -30.11
N TYR A 265 17.11 -4.05 -29.61
CA TYR A 265 18.48 -4.36 -30.07
C TYR A 265 18.86 -5.85 -29.95
N GLY A 266 18.32 -6.55 -28.95
CA GLY A 266 18.59 -7.98 -28.72
C GLY A 266 19.95 -8.25 -28.06
N ASP A 267 20.58 -7.22 -27.50
CA ASP A 267 21.81 -7.31 -26.70
C ASP A 267 21.57 -7.89 -25.31
N ILE A 268 20.46 -7.51 -24.68
CA ILE A 268 19.97 -8.09 -23.42
C ILE A 268 18.60 -8.73 -23.66
N VAL A 269 18.43 -9.99 -23.23
CA VAL A 269 17.20 -10.75 -23.42
C VAL A 269 16.86 -11.57 -22.18
N CYS A 270 15.56 -11.72 -21.89
CA CYS A 270 15.09 -12.57 -20.80
C CYS A 270 15.34 -14.05 -21.15
N SER A 271 16.22 -14.67 -20.37
CA SER A 271 16.59 -16.07 -20.55
C SER A 271 15.59 -17.02 -19.87
N THR A 272 14.92 -16.53 -18.82
CA THR A 272 13.97 -17.32 -18.02
C THR A 272 12.60 -17.42 -18.70
N ASN A 273 11.89 -18.54 -18.48
CA ASN A 273 10.54 -18.76 -18.99
C ASN A 273 9.51 -17.86 -18.30
N ILE A 274 9.78 -17.41 -17.07
CA ILE A 274 8.89 -16.52 -16.31
C ILE A 274 9.14 -15.06 -16.69
N GLY A 275 10.38 -14.72 -17.08
CA GLY A 275 10.73 -13.38 -17.56
C GLY A 275 10.23 -13.08 -18.99
N ARG A 276 10.09 -14.10 -19.84
CA ARG A 276 9.48 -13.97 -21.19
C ARG A 276 7.96 -13.82 -21.11
#